data_AF-A0A183NUX0-F1
#
_entry.id   AF-A0A183NUX0-F1
#
_cell.length_a   1.000
_cell.length_b   1.000
_cell.length_c   1.000
_cell.angle_alpha   90.00
_cell.angle_beta   90.00
_cell.angle_gamma   90.00
#
_symmetry.space_group_name_H-M   'P 1'
#
loop_
_entity.id
_entity.type
_entity.pdbx_description
1 polymer ?
#
loop_
_entity_poly.entity_id
_entity_poly.type
_entity_poly.pdbx_seq_one_letter_code
_entity_poly.pdbx_strand_id
1 'polypeptide(L)'
;MLNLSETFWFAQKAVLYPTAPLYNAEKKELTPECIRALIRIFRICDTDNDGYLSDRELEAFQTRCFSIPLTAQSLHDVKQLVKQSCPGGVTVNGLTQKGFLFLHLMFIQKGRHETTWTVLRRFGYSNHMRLSEQFIYPKFCIASGCSTEISPVGIQFLNALFNKYDLDRDGCLSTAELSELLATCPEDQLNHVTDMSLYVATNSMGWATRQGFMAFWMLTAYLEPNRLLEYFAYLGFTYYESGSLWPSVVNGDYNHYDSVTLTGNKQTNTNMSSVIHKTSGLTGSQLLASHRSDLSKASGSMTVANEALLRAIIITNDRRIDAIRRSTQRTVFYCRVYGARKVGKVSIIVGVFMFCIKLLE
;
A
#
# COMPACT_ATOMS: atom_id res chain seq x y z
N MET A 1 -20.02 14.02 43.12
CA MET A 1 -18.86 13.13 42.91
C MET A 1 -18.56 13.13 41.43
N LEU A 2 -17.38 13.61 41.02
CA LEU A 2 -16.92 13.50 39.63
C LEU A 2 -16.74 12.01 39.31
N ASN A 3 -17.32 11.58 38.19
CA ASN A 3 -17.29 10.19 37.76
C ASN A 3 -15.85 9.84 37.34
N LEU A 4 -15.06 9.36 38.31
CA LEU A 4 -13.62 9.10 38.16
C LEU A 4 -13.34 8.14 37.00
N SER A 5 -14.20 7.14 36.80
CA SER A 5 -14.12 6.20 35.69
C SER A 5 -14.23 6.87 34.32
N GLU A 6 -15.20 7.78 34.14
CA GLU A 6 -15.31 8.58 32.92
C GLU A 6 -14.11 9.52 32.75
N THR A 7 -13.66 10.14 33.84
CA THR A 7 -12.50 11.05 33.81
C THR A 7 -11.22 10.32 33.38
N PHE A 8 -10.95 9.13 33.94
CA PHE A 8 -9.84 8.27 33.52
C PHE A 8 -10.00 7.79 32.08
N TRP A 9 -11.22 7.44 31.67
CA TRP A 9 -11.51 7.03 30.30
C TRP A 9 -11.26 8.15 29.28
N PHE A 10 -11.71 9.38 29.57
CA PHE A 10 -11.44 10.56 28.74
C PHE A 10 -9.95 10.91 28.72
N ALA A 11 -9.26 10.83 29.87
CA ALA A 11 -7.82 11.07 29.95
C ALA A 11 -7.03 10.03 29.14
N GLN A 12 -7.39 8.75 29.21
CA GLN A 12 -6.78 7.69 28.42
C GLN A 12 -7.02 7.90 26.92
N LYS A 13 -8.25 8.25 26.52
CA LYS A 13 -8.56 8.58 25.13
C LYS A 13 -7.78 9.78 24.60
N ALA A 14 -7.61 10.83 25.39
CA ALA A 14 -6.83 12.00 25.00
C ALA A 14 -5.35 11.66 24.72
N VAL A 15 -4.81 10.64 25.39
CA VAL A 15 -3.46 10.12 25.14
C VAL A 15 -3.40 9.19 23.91
N LEU A 16 -4.42 8.35 23.72
CA LEU A 16 -4.46 7.40 22.60
C LEU A 16 -4.77 8.05 21.26
N TYR A 17 -5.61 9.09 21.28
CA TYR A 17 -6.16 9.76 20.11
C TYR A 17 -5.93 11.28 20.21
N PRO A 18 -4.68 11.74 20.25
CA PRO A 18 -4.41 13.17 20.44
C PRO A 18 -4.92 13.97 19.24
N THR A 19 -5.62 15.08 19.49
CA THR A 19 -6.16 15.94 18.41
C THR A 19 -5.09 16.87 17.84
N ALA A 20 -4.12 17.29 18.65
CA ALA A 20 -3.11 18.28 18.26
C ALA A 20 -2.28 17.89 17.02
N PRO A 21 -1.87 16.62 16.83
CA PRO A 21 -1.17 16.21 15.61
C PRO A 21 -2.05 16.22 14.35
N LEU A 22 -3.38 16.20 14.50
CA LEU A 22 -4.32 16.15 13.37
C LEU A 22 -4.80 17.52 12.93
N TYR A 23 -5.04 18.43 13.88
CA TYR A 23 -5.84 19.63 13.66
C TYR A 23 -5.31 20.83 14.43
N ASN A 24 -5.18 21.95 13.71
CA ASN A 24 -4.90 23.25 14.29
C ASN A 24 -6.23 23.95 14.62
N ALA A 25 -6.54 24.06 15.92
CA ALA A 25 -7.78 24.66 16.40
C ALA A 25 -7.90 26.17 16.12
N GLU A 26 -6.77 26.88 16.02
CA GLU A 26 -6.73 28.32 15.75
C GLU A 26 -7.05 28.61 14.28
N LYS A 27 -6.40 27.88 13.37
CA LYS A 27 -6.59 28.03 11.92
C LYS A 27 -7.85 27.31 11.41
N LYS A 28 -8.41 26.41 12.22
CA LYS A 28 -9.50 25.49 11.86
C LYS A 28 -9.20 24.60 10.67
N GLU A 29 -7.95 24.16 10.56
CA GLU A 29 -7.41 23.38 9.45
C GLU A 29 -6.68 22.13 9.93
N LEU A 30 -6.54 21.14 9.04
CA LEU A 30 -5.67 19.98 9.29
C LEU A 30 -4.20 20.41 9.35
N THR A 31 -3.40 19.73 10.15
CA THR A 31 -1.95 19.95 10.15
C THR A 31 -1.32 19.51 8.83
N PRO A 32 -0.18 20.10 8.39
CA PRO A 32 0.53 19.67 7.20
C PRO A 32 0.92 18.17 7.23
N GLU A 33 1.28 17.64 8.40
CA GLU A 33 1.60 16.23 8.61
C GLU A 33 0.36 15.34 8.39
N CYS A 34 -0.80 15.77 8.89
CA CYS A 34 -2.06 15.06 8.69
C CYS A 34 -2.50 15.06 7.23
N ILE A 35 -2.37 16.20 6.56
CA ILE A 35 -2.66 16.31 5.12
C ILE A 35 -1.76 15.35 4.34
N ARG A 36 -0.44 15.37 4.56
CA ARG A 36 0.50 14.45 3.89
C ARG A 36 0.14 12.99 4.15
N ALA A 37 -0.17 12.64 5.40
CA ALA A 37 -0.53 11.28 5.78
C ALA A 37 -1.80 10.79 5.07
N LEU A 38 -2.84 11.63 5.02
CA LEU A 38 -4.11 11.34 4.37
C LEU A 38 -3.99 11.31 2.83
N ILE A 39 -3.17 12.16 2.23
CA ILE A 39 -2.88 12.12 0.78
C ILE A 39 -2.21 10.80 0.41
N ARG A 40 -1.25 10.33 1.20
CA ARG A 40 -0.66 9.00 0.99
C ARG A 40 -1.70 7.90 1.06
N ILE A 41 -2.61 7.94 2.05
CA ILE A 41 -3.69 6.95 2.18
C ILE A 41 -4.61 7.00 0.96
N PHE A 42 -5.02 8.20 0.54
CA PHE A 42 -5.83 8.39 -0.67
C PHE A 42 -5.17 7.74 -1.88
N ARG A 43 -3.89 8.02 -2.12
CA ARG A 43 -3.12 7.43 -3.23
C ARG A 43 -2.97 5.91 -3.15
N ILE A 44 -2.95 5.32 -1.95
CA ILE A 44 -2.93 3.85 -1.80
C ILE A 44 -4.30 3.25 -2.11
N CYS A 45 -5.38 3.95 -1.77
CA CYS A 45 -6.75 3.50 -1.97
C CYS A 45 -7.28 3.71 -3.39
N ASP A 46 -6.76 4.72 -4.09
CA ASP A 46 -6.96 4.95 -5.52
C ASP A 46 -6.17 3.88 -6.28
N THR A 47 -6.83 2.80 -6.65
CA THR A 47 -6.18 1.59 -7.18
C THR A 47 -5.94 1.65 -8.68
N ASP A 48 -6.72 2.44 -9.41
CA ASP A 48 -6.57 2.67 -10.85
C ASP A 48 -5.87 3.99 -11.19
N ASN A 49 -5.54 4.82 -10.19
CA ASN A 49 -4.82 6.09 -10.34
C ASN A 49 -5.59 7.10 -11.21
N ASP A 50 -6.92 7.07 -11.17
CA ASP A 50 -7.77 8.00 -11.90
C ASP A 50 -7.94 9.35 -11.16
N GLY A 51 -7.43 9.45 -9.92
CA GLY A 51 -7.48 10.63 -9.06
C GLY A 51 -8.77 10.73 -8.22
N TYR A 52 -9.60 9.70 -8.23
CA TYR A 52 -10.86 9.61 -7.50
C TYR A 52 -10.89 8.33 -6.66
N LEU A 53 -11.76 8.31 -5.64
CA LEU A 53 -12.17 7.07 -5.00
C LEU A 53 -13.58 6.73 -5.47
N SER A 54 -13.66 5.72 -6.32
CA SER A 54 -14.90 5.11 -6.79
C SER A 54 -15.68 4.46 -5.63
N ASP A 55 -16.94 4.08 -5.88
CA ASP A 55 -17.74 3.39 -4.87
C ASP A 55 -17.08 2.10 -4.38
N ARG A 56 -16.46 1.38 -5.32
CA ARG A 56 -15.74 0.14 -5.08
C ARG A 56 -14.52 0.34 -4.17
N GLU A 57 -13.75 1.40 -4.40
CA GLU A 57 -12.57 1.73 -3.61
C GLU A 57 -12.93 2.26 -2.24
N LEU A 58 -14.01 3.04 -2.12
CA LEU A 58 -14.53 3.49 -0.84
C LEU A 58 -15.06 2.31 0.01
N GLU A 59 -15.71 1.33 -0.62
CA GLU A 59 -16.13 0.10 0.06
C GLU A 59 -14.93 -0.74 0.54
N ALA A 60 -13.90 -0.89 -0.31
CA ALA A 60 -12.66 -1.56 0.05
C ALA A 60 -11.94 -0.85 1.21
N PHE A 61 -11.84 0.48 1.14
CA PHE A 61 -11.28 1.32 2.19
C PHE A 61 -12.06 1.18 3.51
N GLN A 62 -13.39 1.19 3.45
CA GLN A 62 -14.25 1.01 4.62
C GLN A 62 -14.03 -0.36 5.26
N THR A 63 -14.07 -1.42 4.45
CA THR A 63 -13.85 -2.80 4.91
C THR A 63 -12.47 -2.94 5.52
N ARG A 64 -11.46 -2.32 4.89
CA ARG A 64 -10.10 -2.29 5.40
C ARG A 64 -10.00 -1.57 6.73
N CYS A 65 -10.61 -0.40 6.91
CA CYS A 65 -10.40 0.41 8.12
C CYS A 65 -11.28 -0.05 9.29
N PHE A 66 -12.54 -0.37 9.02
CA PHE A 66 -13.58 -0.55 10.03
C PHE A 66 -14.15 -1.97 10.09
N SER A 67 -13.80 -2.83 9.13
CA SER A 67 -14.25 -4.23 9.07
C SER A 67 -15.78 -4.37 9.04
N ILE A 68 -16.45 -3.37 8.48
CA ILE A 68 -17.91 -3.28 8.28
C ILE A 68 -18.13 -2.79 6.84
N PRO A 69 -18.95 -3.46 6.03
CA PRO A 69 -19.23 -3.01 4.66
C PRO A 69 -19.99 -1.69 4.68
N LEU A 70 -19.74 -0.84 3.67
CA LEU A 70 -20.45 0.42 3.52
C LEU A 70 -21.77 0.17 2.79
N THR A 71 -22.91 0.54 3.38
CA THR A 71 -24.18 0.45 2.64
C THR A 71 -24.23 1.50 1.54
N ALA A 72 -24.90 1.20 0.42
CA ALA A 72 -25.07 2.14 -0.69
C ALA A 72 -25.72 3.46 -0.24
N GLN A 73 -26.67 3.39 0.69
CA GLN A 73 -27.30 4.59 1.26
C GLN A 73 -26.30 5.42 2.08
N SER A 74 -25.51 4.78 2.94
CA SER A 74 -24.50 5.50 3.73
C SER A 74 -23.46 6.17 2.85
N LEU A 75 -23.01 5.50 1.79
CA LEU A 75 -22.10 6.07 0.82
C LEU A 75 -22.72 7.28 0.10
N HIS A 76 -23.97 7.17 -0.33
CA HIS A 76 -24.71 8.27 -0.94
C HIS A 76 -24.78 9.49 -0.01
N ASP A 77 -25.14 9.29 1.26
CA ASP A 77 -25.28 10.36 2.25
C ASP A 77 -23.94 11.07 2.51
N VAL A 78 -22.84 10.32 2.59
CA VAL A 78 -21.48 10.88 2.72
C VAL A 78 -21.14 11.74 1.51
N LYS A 79 -21.38 11.23 0.29
CA LYS A 79 -21.13 11.98 -0.95
C LYS A 79 -21.98 13.26 -1.03
N GLN A 80 -23.26 13.19 -0.66
CA GLN A 80 -24.12 14.37 -0.62
C GLN A 80 -23.63 15.42 0.38
N LEU A 81 -23.24 15.00 1.58
CA LEU A 81 -22.70 15.90 2.60
C LEU A 81 -21.45 16.63 2.10
N VAL A 82 -20.52 15.91 1.46
CA VAL A 82 -19.30 16.50 0.90
C VAL A 82 -19.64 17.42 -0.26
N LYS A 83 -20.55 17.03 -1.15
CA LYS A 83 -20.97 17.84 -2.30
C LYS A 83 -21.60 19.17 -1.88
N GLN A 84 -22.40 19.18 -0.81
CA GLN A 84 -23.03 20.39 -0.27
C GLN A 84 -22.04 21.33 0.41
N SER A 85 -21.02 20.78 1.07
CA SER A 85 -20.13 21.55 1.95
C SER A 85 -18.78 21.89 1.32
N CYS A 86 -18.36 21.15 0.29
CA CYS A 86 -17.06 21.28 -0.36
C CYS A 86 -17.22 21.20 -1.90
N PRO A 87 -17.33 22.35 -2.60
CA PRO A 87 -17.36 22.39 -4.05
C PRO A 87 -16.14 21.68 -4.66
N GLY A 88 -16.39 20.78 -5.61
CA GLY A 88 -15.36 19.92 -6.22
C GLY A 88 -14.86 18.77 -5.32
N GLY A 89 -15.50 18.53 -4.16
CA GLY A 89 -15.17 17.40 -3.29
C GLY A 89 -15.68 16.05 -3.81
N VAL A 90 -16.71 16.04 -4.65
CA VAL A 90 -17.28 14.85 -5.27
C VAL A 90 -17.55 15.13 -6.75
N THR A 91 -17.14 14.21 -7.61
CA THR A 91 -17.44 14.21 -9.05
C THR A 91 -18.35 13.04 -9.40
N VAL A 92 -18.66 12.89 -10.69
CA VAL A 92 -19.39 11.73 -11.21
C VAL A 92 -18.56 10.45 -11.04
N ASN A 93 -17.23 10.55 -11.12
CA ASN A 93 -16.31 9.41 -11.03
C ASN A 93 -16.12 8.95 -9.57
N GLY A 94 -16.13 9.87 -8.61
CA GLY A 94 -15.93 9.48 -7.21
C GLY A 94 -15.67 10.63 -6.25
N LEU A 95 -15.17 10.26 -5.06
CA LEU A 95 -14.70 11.22 -4.06
C LEU A 95 -13.31 11.71 -4.46
N THR A 96 -13.10 13.02 -4.52
CA THR A 96 -11.78 13.58 -4.86
C THR A 96 -10.85 13.60 -3.65
N GLN A 97 -9.54 13.76 -3.87
CA GLN A 97 -8.58 13.98 -2.77
C GLN A 97 -9.00 15.16 -1.86
N LYS A 98 -9.50 16.25 -2.45
CA LYS A 98 -10.03 17.41 -1.71
C LYS A 98 -11.23 17.02 -0.85
N GLY A 99 -12.16 16.25 -1.41
CA GLY A 99 -13.32 15.73 -0.68
C GLY A 99 -12.94 14.80 0.46
N PHE A 100 -11.96 13.93 0.23
CA PHE A 100 -11.43 13.01 1.25
C PHE A 100 -10.80 13.76 2.44
N LEU A 101 -9.96 14.76 2.18
CA LEU A 101 -9.39 15.62 3.22
C LEU A 101 -10.48 16.39 3.98
N PHE A 102 -11.46 16.95 3.26
CA PHE A 102 -12.59 17.65 3.86
C PHE A 102 -13.43 16.73 4.77
N LEU A 103 -13.64 15.48 4.37
CA LEU A 103 -14.38 14.50 5.16
C LEU A 103 -13.69 14.24 6.51
N HIS A 104 -12.36 14.08 6.51
CA HIS A 104 -11.58 13.92 7.74
C HIS A 104 -11.57 15.17 8.63
N LEU A 105 -11.51 16.36 8.01
CA LEU A 105 -11.67 17.63 8.73
C LEU A 105 -13.03 17.71 9.44
N MET A 106 -14.11 17.32 8.75
CA MET A 106 -15.47 17.28 9.31
C MET A 106 -15.58 16.32 10.50
N PHE A 107 -14.94 15.15 10.46
CA PHE A 107 -14.95 14.24 11.62
C PHE A 107 -14.29 14.87 12.84
N ILE A 108 -13.13 15.51 12.64
CA ILE A 108 -12.41 16.11 13.76
C ILE A 108 -13.20 17.28 14.35
N GLN A 109 -13.76 18.16 13.52
CA GLN A 109 -14.58 19.29 13.98
C GLN A 109 -15.87 18.86 14.71
N LYS A 110 -16.43 17.71 14.35
CA LYS A 110 -17.58 17.09 15.06
C LYS A 110 -17.18 16.28 16.30
N GLY A 111 -15.91 16.34 16.72
CA GLY A 111 -15.41 15.60 17.88
C GLY A 111 -15.16 14.11 17.63
N ARG A 112 -15.22 13.64 16.39
CA ARG A 112 -15.03 12.24 15.98
C ARG A 112 -13.64 11.96 15.42
N HIS A 113 -12.61 12.54 16.05
CA HIS A 113 -11.21 12.38 15.64
C HIS A 113 -10.72 10.91 15.73
N GLU A 114 -11.35 10.08 16.55
CA GLU A 114 -11.11 8.62 16.61
C GLU A 114 -11.28 7.92 15.26
N THR A 115 -12.22 8.39 14.42
CA THR A 115 -12.42 7.84 13.07
C THR A 115 -11.18 8.09 12.20
N THR A 116 -10.65 9.31 12.22
CA THR A 116 -9.41 9.67 11.50
C THR A 116 -8.22 8.88 12.05
N TRP A 117 -8.09 8.75 13.37
CA TRP A 117 -7.03 7.94 13.96
C TRP A 117 -7.13 6.47 13.60
N THR A 118 -8.34 5.90 13.54
CA THR A 118 -8.53 4.48 13.15
C THR A 118 -7.99 4.23 11.75
N VAL A 119 -8.27 5.15 10.81
CA VAL A 119 -7.72 5.11 9.45
C VAL A 119 -6.20 5.22 9.50
N LEU A 120 -5.66 6.26 10.12
CA LEU A 120 -4.20 6.46 10.22
C LEU A 120 -3.48 5.24 10.80
N ARG A 121 -4.03 4.64 11.87
CA ARG A 121 -3.45 3.46 12.52
C ARG A 121 -3.49 2.22 11.62
N ARG A 122 -4.55 2.04 10.83
CA ARG A 122 -4.64 0.92 9.87
C ARG A 122 -3.59 1.02 8.75
N PHE A 123 -3.12 2.23 8.45
CA PHE A 123 -2.05 2.50 7.48
C PHE A 123 -0.67 2.70 8.13
N GLY A 124 -0.52 2.33 9.40
CA GLY A 124 0.78 2.25 10.09
C GLY A 124 1.23 3.52 10.81
N TYR A 125 0.43 4.59 10.83
CA TYR A 125 0.84 5.85 11.46
C TYR A 125 0.85 5.78 12.99
N SER A 126 1.83 6.49 13.57
CA SER A 126 1.96 6.72 15.02
C SER A 126 1.31 8.03 15.45
N ASN A 127 1.29 8.30 16.77
CA ASN A 127 0.84 9.60 17.31
C ASN A 127 1.71 10.78 16.84
N HIS A 128 2.90 10.51 16.30
CA HIS A 128 3.81 11.51 15.75
C HIS A 128 3.61 11.76 14.25
N MET A 129 2.53 11.23 13.65
CA MET A 129 2.22 11.37 12.22
C MET A 129 3.32 10.88 11.29
N ARG A 130 4.08 9.89 11.76
CA ARG A 130 5.06 9.11 11.01
C ARG A 130 4.68 7.65 11.03
N LEU A 131 5.06 6.89 10.00
CA LEU A 131 4.90 5.44 10.05
C LEU A 131 5.70 4.88 11.23
N SER A 132 5.09 3.94 11.95
CA SER A 132 5.73 3.26 13.07
C SER A 132 6.93 2.46 12.56
N GLU A 133 8.06 2.53 13.25
CA GLU A 133 9.23 1.68 12.95
C GLU A 133 8.84 0.19 12.93
N GLN A 134 7.91 -0.21 13.79
CA GLN A 134 7.43 -1.59 13.84
C GLN A 134 6.70 -1.99 12.56
N PHE A 135 6.07 -1.05 11.86
CA PHE A 135 5.32 -1.27 10.60
C PHE A 135 6.25 -1.36 9.39
N ILE A 136 7.31 -0.55 9.35
CA ILE A 136 8.24 -0.48 8.22
C ILE A 136 9.44 -1.41 8.35
N TYR A 137 9.81 -1.81 9.58
CA TYR A 137 10.95 -2.69 9.87
C TYR A 137 10.49 -3.97 10.60
N PRO A 138 9.81 -4.89 9.90
CA PRO A 138 9.49 -6.18 10.48
C PRO A 138 10.78 -6.95 10.78
N LYS A 139 10.80 -7.70 11.88
CA LYS A 139 11.98 -8.48 12.29
C LYS A 139 12.01 -9.81 11.54
N PHE A 140 13.11 -10.08 10.84
CA PHE A 140 13.43 -11.36 10.24
C PHE A 140 14.95 -11.59 10.29
N CYS A 141 15.38 -12.85 10.09
CA CYS A 141 16.79 -13.20 10.07
C CYS A 141 17.12 -13.99 8.81
N ILE A 142 18.28 -13.71 8.22
CA ILE A 142 18.80 -14.44 7.07
C ILE A 142 19.98 -15.26 7.55
N ALA A 143 19.83 -16.59 7.54
CA ALA A 143 20.92 -17.48 7.90
C ALA A 143 22.07 -17.40 6.88
N SER A 144 23.29 -17.70 7.32
CA SER A 144 24.45 -17.78 6.43
C SER A 144 24.19 -18.79 5.31
N GLY A 145 24.47 -18.40 4.07
CA GLY A 145 24.20 -19.24 2.89
C GLY A 145 22.79 -19.09 2.33
N CYS A 146 21.84 -18.46 3.03
CA CYS A 146 20.55 -18.06 2.47
C CYS A 146 20.66 -16.72 1.73
N SER A 147 19.66 -16.41 0.91
CA SER A 147 19.41 -15.06 0.35
C SER A 147 17.93 -14.76 0.31
N THR A 148 17.59 -13.50 0.11
CA THR A 148 16.22 -13.01 -0.04
C THR A 148 15.87 -12.80 -1.50
N GLU A 149 14.67 -13.20 -1.88
CA GLU A 149 14.06 -12.94 -3.20
C GLU A 149 12.66 -12.37 -2.98
N ILE A 150 12.10 -11.71 -4.00
CA ILE A 150 10.71 -11.23 -3.95
C ILE A 150 9.79 -12.43 -4.11
N SER A 151 8.75 -12.52 -3.29
CA SER A 151 7.75 -13.58 -3.39
C SER A 151 6.84 -13.40 -4.61
N PRO A 152 6.08 -14.43 -5.03
CA PRO A 152 5.11 -14.29 -6.11
C PRO A 152 4.09 -13.16 -5.87
N VAL A 153 3.62 -12.96 -4.63
CA VAL A 153 2.71 -11.85 -4.29
C VAL A 153 3.41 -10.49 -4.33
N GLY A 154 4.69 -10.43 -3.96
CA GLY A 154 5.50 -9.21 -4.12
C GLY A 154 5.71 -8.84 -5.59
N ILE A 155 5.93 -9.82 -6.46
CA ILE A 155 6.05 -9.62 -7.91
C ILE A 155 4.72 -9.15 -8.50
N GLN A 156 3.59 -9.73 -8.09
CA GLN A 156 2.26 -9.28 -8.51
C GLN A 156 2.00 -7.83 -8.08
N PHE A 157 2.35 -7.47 -6.85
CA PHE A 157 2.27 -6.09 -6.37
C PHE A 157 3.09 -5.12 -7.22
N LEU A 158 4.34 -5.46 -7.54
CA LEU A 158 5.17 -4.61 -8.40
C LEU A 158 4.60 -4.46 -9.81
N ASN A 159 4.00 -5.51 -10.37
CA ASN A 159 3.36 -5.42 -11.69
C ASN A 159 2.14 -4.51 -11.64
N ALA A 160 1.31 -4.66 -10.61
CA ALA A 160 0.14 -3.82 -10.40
C ALA A 160 0.56 -2.35 -10.16
N LEU A 161 1.63 -2.13 -9.41
CA LEU A 161 2.19 -0.80 -9.17
C LEU A 161 2.73 -0.17 -10.45
N PHE A 162 3.47 -0.93 -11.27
CA PHE A 162 3.96 -0.44 -12.56
C PHE A 162 2.79 -0.02 -13.47
N ASN A 163 1.80 -0.90 -13.66
CA ASN A 163 0.64 -0.63 -14.50
C ASN A 163 -0.19 0.57 -14.03
N LYS A 164 -0.24 0.78 -12.71
CA LYS A 164 -0.95 1.91 -12.11
C LYS A 164 -0.33 3.26 -12.50
N TYR A 165 0.98 3.31 -12.71
CA TYR A 165 1.72 4.54 -12.97
C TYR A 165 2.21 4.68 -14.41
N ASP A 166 2.18 3.61 -15.23
CA ASP A 166 2.38 3.62 -16.69
C ASP A 166 1.08 4.13 -17.37
N LEU A 167 0.90 5.46 -17.36
CA LEU A 167 -0.35 6.11 -17.75
C LEU A 167 -0.54 6.12 -19.26
N ASP A 168 0.55 6.29 -20.01
CA ASP A 168 0.54 6.28 -21.46
C ASP A 168 0.65 4.86 -22.07
N ARG A 169 0.89 3.85 -21.21
CA ARG A 169 0.95 2.42 -21.57
C ARG A 169 2.07 2.12 -22.55
N ASP A 170 3.17 2.86 -22.48
CA ASP A 170 4.35 2.64 -23.30
C ASP A 170 5.26 1.51 -22.76
N GLY A 171 4.92 0.94 -21.60
CA GLY A 171 5.68 -0.14 -20.97
C GLY A 171 6.97 0.35 -20.29
N CYS A 172 7.11 1.66 -20.10
CA CYS A 172 8.18 2.34 -19.42
C CYS A 172 7.62 3.26 -18.32
N LEU A 173 8.51 3.74 -17.44
CA LEU A 173 8.17 4.80 -16.49
C LEU A 173 8.99 6.03 -16.83
N SER A 174 8.30 7.06 -17.34
CA SER A 174 8.87 8.38 -17.50
C SER A 174 9.31 8.97 -16.14
N THR A 175 10.09 10.04 -16.18
CA THR A 175 10.53 10.73 -14.95
C THR A 175 9.35 11.26 -14.13
N ALA A 176 8.26 11.67 -14.79
CA ALA A 176 7.06 12.16 -14.14
C ALA A 176 6.30 11.03 -13.46
N GLU A 177 6.12 9.90 -14.14
CA GLU A 177 5.41 8.74 -13.60
C GLU A 177 6.16 8.09 -12.45
N LEU A 178 7.48 7.96 -12.56
CA LEU A 178 8.33 7.49 -11.47
C LEU A 178 8.25 8.43 -10.25
N SER A 179 8.24 9.75 -10.48
CA SER A 179 8.07 10.73 -9.41
C SER A 179 6.71 10.56 -8.71
N GLU A 180 5.63 10.32 -9.45
CA GLU A 180 4.31 10.12 -8.85
C GLU A 180 4.15 8.79 -8.11
N LEU A 181 4.78 7.72 -8.61
CA LEU A 181 4.89 6.43 -7.92
C LEU A 181 5.58 6.60 -6.57
N LEU A 182 6.66 7.37 -6.54
CA LEU A 182 7.51 7.57 -5.36
C LEU A 182 7.02 8.67 -4.42
N ALA A 183 6.02 9.46 -4.79
CA ALA A 183 5.53 10.57 -3.97
C ALA A 183 4.82 10.13 -2.66
N THR A 184 4.61 8.82 -2.45
CA THR A 184 4.19 8.27 -1.15
C THR A 184 5.36 7.93 -0.21
N CYS A 185 6.59 7.96 -0.72
CA CYS A 185 7.81 7.71 0.03
C CYS A 185 8.41 9.03 0.57
N PRO A 186 9.11 9.01 1.72
CA PRO A 186 9.81 10.18 2.25
C PRO A 186 10.94 10.63 1.32
N GLU A 187 11.10 11.95 1.11
CA GLU A 187 12.12 12.54 0.23
C GLU A 187 13.55 12.12 0.58
N ASP A 188 13.85 11.97 1.86
CA ASP A 188 15.16 11.53 2.37
C ASP A 188 15.53 10.09 1.95
N GLN A 189 14.53 9.29 1.60
CA GLN A 189 14.69 7.91 1.17
C GLN A 189 14.68 7.76 -0.37
N LEU A 190 14.59 8.84 -1.16
CA LEU A 190 14.40 8.72 -2.62
C LEU A 190 15.69 8.59 -3.43
N ASN A 191 16.86 8.96 -2.88
CA ASN A 191 18.12 9.05 -3.64
C ASN A 191 18.50 7.75 -4.37
N HIS A 192 18.18 6.58 -3.80
CA HIS A 192 18.55 5.30 -4.43
C HIS A 192 17.60 4.87 -5.56
N VAL A 193 16.34 5.33 -5.56
CA VAL A 193 15.31 4.88 -6.50
C VAL A 193 15.08 5.89 -7.62
N THR A 194 15.32 7.17 -7.35
CA THR A 194 15.25 8.24 -8.36
C THR A 194 16.28 8.05 -9.48
N ASP A 195 17.44 7.49 -9.16
CA ASP A 195 18.50 7.14 -10.11
C ASP A 195 18.35 5.73 -10.71
N MET A 196 17.19 5.08 -10.58
CA MET A 196 16.96 3.70 -11.07
C MET A 196 17.39 3.51 -12.53
N SER A 197 17.08 4.47 -13.40
CA SER A 197 17.39 4.43 -14.83
C SER A 197 18.89 4.34 -15.15
N LEU A 198 19.77 4.68 -14.21
CA LEU A 198 21.22 4.52 -14.38
C LEU A 198 21.70 3.07 -14.25
N TYR A 199 20.89 2.21 -13.62
CA TYR A 199 21.28 0.86 -13.22
C TYR A 199 20.49 -0.24 -13.93
N VAL A 200 19.51 0.11 -14.75
CA VAL A 200 18.56 -0.86 -15.33
C VAL A 200 18.33 -0.65 -16.82
N ALA A 201 17.63 -1.59 -17.44
CA ALA A 201 17.21 -1.47 -18.82
C ALA A 201 16.29 -0.26 -19.03
N THR A 202 16.65 0.60 -19.99
CA THR A 202 15.87 1.78 -20.36
C THR A 202 15.48 1.76 -21.84
N ASN A 203 14.43 2.49 -22.19
CA ASN A 203 14.10 2.77 -23.59
C ASN A 203 15.08 3.80 -24.20
N SER A 204 14.83 4.19 -25.46
CA SER A 204 15.63 5.20 -26.17
C SER A 204 15.60 6.60 -25.54
N MET A 205 14.60 6.89 -24.71
CA MET A 205 14.45 8.14 -23.96
C MET A 205 15.11 8.10 -22.58
N GLY A 206 15.70 6.96 -22.19
CA GLY A 206 16.30 6.76 -20.87
C GLY A 206 15.31 6.45 -19.76
N TRP A 207 14.05 6.12 -20.09
CA TRP A 207 13.02 5.74 -19.13
C TRP A 207 13.13 4.27 -18.77
N ALA A 208 12.92 3.95 -17.49
CA ALA A 208 13.05 2.57 -17.01
C ALA A 208 11.94 1.70 -17.63
N THR A 209 12.31 0.63 -18.32
CA THR A 209 11.33 -0.32 -18.86
C THR A 209 10.71 -1.13 -17.73
N ARG A 210 9.57 -1.79 -17.99
CA ARG A 210 8.98 -2.79 -17.06
C ARG A 210 10.02 -3.79 -16.55
N GLN A 211 10.84 -4.33 -17.44
CA GLN A 211 11.88 -5.29 -17.06
C GLN A 211 12.96 -4.63 -16.19
N GLY A 212 13.36 -3.41 -16.54
CA GLY A 212 14.31 -2.63 -15.73
C GLY A 212 13.78 -2.36 -14.32
N PHE A 213 12.52 -1.94 -14.21
CA PHE A 213 11.84 -1.72 -12.93
C PHE A 213 11.82 -2.98 -12.07
N MET A 214 11.44 -4.14 -12.65
CA MET A 214 11.46 -5.41 -11.92
C MET A 214 12.87 -5.79 -11.46
N ALA A 215 13.86 -5.64 -12.35
CA ALA A 215 15.25 -5.94 -12.05
C ALA A 215 15.80 -5.09 -10.90
N PHE A 216 15.44 -3.80 -10.84
CA PHE A 216 15.80 -2.92 -9.75
C PHE A 216 15.33 -3.48 -8.41
N TRP A 217 14.03 -3.81 -8.31
CA TRP A 217 13.46 -4.30 -7.06
C TRP A 217 13.99 -5.67 -6.67
N MET A 218 14.21 -6.58 -7.62
CA MET A 218 14.84 -7.88 -7.34
C MET A 218 16.27 -7.72 -6.81
N LEU A 219 17.04 -6.78 -7.35
CA LEU A 219 18.36 -6.46 -6.84
C LEU A 219 18.31 -5.89 -5.42
N THR A 220 17.38 -4.96 -5.16
CA THR A 220 17.14 -4.39 -3.83
C THR A 220 16.71 -5.47 -2.84
N ALA A 221 15.87 -6.42 -3.24
CA ALA A 221 15.49 -7.57 -2.41
C ALA A 221 16.69 -8.42 -2.00
N TYR A 222 17.64 -8.60 -2.92
CA TYR A 222 18.81 -9.44 -2.69
C TYR A 222 19.87 -8.76 -1.83
N LEU A 223 20.13 -7.46 -2.06
CA LEU A 223 21.20 -6.72 -1.39
C LEU A 223 20.73 -6.05 -0.09
N GLU A 224 19.53 -5.48 -0.08
CA GLU A 224 19.00 -4.63 0.98
C GLU A 224 17.53 -4.96 1.32
N PRO A 225 17.22 -6.17 1.81
CA PRO A 225 15.84 -6.62 2.02
C PRO A 225 15.05 -5.76 3.01
N ASN A 226 15.70 -5.18 4.03
CA ASN A 226 15.04 -4.24 4.95
C ASN A 226 14.53 -2.99 4.21
N ARG A 227 15.33 -2.47 3.28
CA ARG A 227 14.99 -1.29 2.48
C ARG A 227 13.89 -1.59 1.47
N LEU A 228 13.88 -2.79 0.86
CA LEU A 228 12.75 -3.26 0.05
C LEU A 228 11.44 -3.21 0.85
N LEU A 229 11.43 -3.82 2.04
CA LEU A 229 10.22 -3.89 2.87
C LEU A 229 9.76 -2.50 3.34
N GLU A 230 10.71 -1.60 3.62
CA GLU A 230 10.42 -0.21 3.91
C GLU A 230 9.67 0.47 2.74
N TYR A 231 10.18 0.37 1.50
CA TYR A 231 9.48 0.92 0.34
C TYR A 231 8.11 0.26 0.12
N PHE A 232 8.02 -1.06 0.27
CA PHE A 232 6.75 -1.77 0.11
C PHE A 232 5.72 -1.31 1.16
N ALA A 233 6.16 -1.01 2.38
CA ALA A 233 5.30 -0.43 3.40
C ALA A 233 4.81 0.96 2.96
N TYR A 234 5.68 1.84 2.45
CA TYR A 234 5.30 3.17 1.94
C TYR A 234 4.34 3.09 0.74
N LEU A 235 4.61 2.20 -0.21
CA LEU A 235 3.83 2.02 -1.44
C LEU A 235 2.50 1.27 -1.22
N GLY A 236 2.24 0.78 -0.01
CA GLY A 236 0.95 0.20 0.36
C GLY A 236 0.82 -1.30 0.12
N PHE A 237 1.93 -2.06 0.12
CA PHE A 237 1.92 -3.52 -0.02
C PHE A 237 1.00 -4.20 1.00
N THR A 238 0.99 -3.75 2.25
CA THR A 238 0.12 -4.33 3.30
C THR A 238 -1.38 -4.08 3.05
N TYR A 239 -1.73 -3.09 2.22
CA TYR A 239 -3.09 -2.87 1.73
C TYR A 239 -3.38 -3.79 0.53
N TYR A 240 -2.42 -3.94 -0.40
CA TYR A 240 -2.48 -4.90 -1.51
C TYR A 240 -2.76 -6.32 -1.03
N GLU A 241 -1.88 -6.82 -0.15
CA GLU A 241 -1.81 -8.23 0.25
C GLU A 241 -3.07 -8.70 0.97
N SER A 242 -3.74 -7.82 1.71
CA SER A 242 -4.94 -8.16 2.48
C SER A 242 -6.22 -8.32 1.63
N GLY A 243 -6.09 -8.52 0.32
CA GLY A 243 -7.22 -8.81 -0.59
C GLY A 243 -7.96 -7.56 -1.08
N SER A 244 -7.30 -6.40 -1.13
CA SER A 244 -7.89 -5.23 -1.81
C SER A 244 -8.03 -5.50 -3.31
N LEU A 245 -9.00 -4.86 -3.95
CA LEU A 245 -9.52 -5.17 -5.30
C LEU A 245 -8.54 -4.93 -6.46
N TRP A 246 -7.26 -4.70 -6.16
CA TRP A 246 -6.15 -4.57 -7.11
C TRP A 246 -6.16 -5.67 -8.22
N PRO A 247 -6.44 -6.96 -7.92
CA PRO A 247 -6.39 -8.01 -8.93
C PRO A 247 -7.53 -8.02 -9.95
N SER A 248 -8.66 -7.35 -9.70
CA SER A 248 -9.81 -7.38 -10.65
C SER A 248 -10.05 -6.07 -11.39
N VAL A 249 -9.19 -5.08 -11.23
CA VAL A 249 -9.21 -3.84 -12.04
C VAL A 249 -8.12 -3.87 -13.13
N VAL A 250 -6.98 -4.53 -12.86
CA VAL A 250 -5.84 -4.59 -13.79
C VAL A 250 -5.90 -5.79 -14.75
N ASN A 251 -6.66 -6.84 -14.42
CA ASN A 251 -6.71 -8.09 -15.22
C ASN A 251 -7.74 -8.08 -16.38
N GLY A 252 -8.23 -6.91 -16.79
CA GLY A 252 -8.84 -6.76 -18.10
C GLY A 252 -7.74 -6.75 -19.16
N ASP A 253 -7.55 -7.89 -19.84
CA ASP A 253 -6.85 -8.04 -21.14
C ASP A 253 -5.39 -8.53 -21.20
N TYR A 254 -4.81 -9.15 -20.15
CA TYR A 254 -3.50 -9.82 -20.28
C TYR A 254 -3.39 -11.20 -19.62
N ASN A 255 -4.35 -12.10 -19.90
CA ASN A 255 -4.21 -13.53 -19.63
C ASN A 255 -4.18 -14.33 -20.93
N HIS A 256 -3.00 -14.39 -21.56
CA HIS A 256 -2.67 -15.49 -22.46
C HIS A 256 -1.19 -15.85 -22.33
N TYR A 257 -0.79 -16.43 -21.19
CA TYR A 257 0.27 -17.42 -21.14
C TYR A 257 0.00 -18.37 -19.95
N ASP A 258 -0.34 -19.60 -20.31
CA ASP A 258 -0.31 -20.87 -19.58
C ASP A 258 -1.15 -21.05 -18.31
N SER A 259 -2.38 -21.50 -18.54
CA SER A 259 -3.18 -22.30 -17.62
C SER A 259 -2.68 -23.75 -17.59
N VAL A 260 -2.27 -24.23 -16.40
CA VAL A 260 -2.33 -25.66 -16.07
C VAL A 260 -3.23 -25.84 -14.85
N THR A 261 -4.40 -26.39 -15.16
CA THR A 261 -5.54 -26.68 -14.28
C THR A 261 -5.20 -27.76 -13.25
N LEU A 262 -5.53 -27.53 -11.97
CA LEU A 262 -5.79 -28.60 -11.02
C LEU A 262 -7.13 -28.32 -10.32
N THR A 263 -8.12 -29.12 -10.71
CA THR A 263 -9.50 -29.13 -10.23
C THR A 263 -9.59 -29.67 -8.80
N GLY A 264 -10.37 -29.01 -7.95
CA GLY A 264 -10.73 -29.51 -6.62
C GLY A 264 -12.04 -28.92 -6.14
N ASN A 265 -13.13 -29.64 -6.38
CA ASN A 265 -14.50 -29.36 -5.92
C ASN A 265 -14.58 -29.09 -4.41
N LYS A 266 -15.25 -28.00 -4.01
CA LYS A 266 -16.06 -27.97 -2.78
C LYS A 266 -17.32 -27.11 -2.98
N GLN A 267 -18.45 -27.81 -3.04
CA GLN A 267 -19.81 -27.28 -2.88
C GLN A 267 -20.00 -26.76 -1.46
N THR A 268 -20.66 -25.61 -1.29
CA THR A 268 -21.40 -25.32 -0.06
C THR A 268 -22.71 -24.59 -0.38
N ASN A 269 -23.79 -25.19 0.13
CA ASN A 269 -25.18 -24.81 -0.01
C ASN A 269 -25.51 -23.40 0.52
N THR A 270 -26.39 -22.73 -0.24
CA THR A 270 -27.22 -21.59 0.18
C THR A 270 -28.53 -22.08 0.81
N ASN A 271 -28.97 -21.44 1.89
CA ASN A 271 -30.38 -21.29 2.32
C ASN A 271 -30.44 -20.10 3.31
N MET A 272 -31.02 -18.95 2.91
CA MET A 272 -32.33 -18.38 3.35
C MET A 272 -32.52 -18.35 4.89
N SER A 273 -32.91 -17.27 5.56
CA SER A 273 -34.09 -16.41 5.32
C SER A 273 -34.05 -15.09 6.14
N SER A 274 -34.82 -14.12 5.66
CA SER A 274 -35.21 -12.80 6.21
C SER A 274 -35.86 -12.77 7.61
N VAL A 275 -35.74 -11.65 8.35
CA VAL A 275 -36.85 -10.95 9.07
C VAL A 275 -36.52 -9.45 9.27
N ILE A 276 -37.55 -8.62 9.09
CA ILE A 276 -37.62 -7.14 9.11
C ILE A 276 -37.79 -6.59 10.54
N HIS A 277 -37.26 -5.40 10.86
CA HIS A 277 -38.01 -4.39 11.64
C HIS A 277 -37.52 -2.95 11.40
N LYS A 278 -38.47 -2.09 11.01
CA LYS A 278 -38.34 -0.62 10.85
C LYS A 278 -38.27 0.06 12.22
N THR A 279 -37.39 1.06 12.38
CA THR A 279 -37.71 2.30 13.12
C THR A 279 -36.92 3.48 12.54
N SER A 280 -37.62 4.60 12.49
CA SER A 280 -37.31 5.88 11.86
C SER A 280 -36.45 6.80 12.73
N GLY A 281 -35.56 7.56 12.09
CA GLY A 281 -34.92 8.76 12.65
C GLY A 281 -33.40 8.60 12.84
N LEU A 282 -32.60 8.98 11.84
CA LEU A 282 -31.14 8.92 11.93
C LEU A 282 -30.50 10.22 11.47
N THR A 283 -30.05 11.00 12.45
CA THR A 283 -29.04 12.04 12.28
C THR A 283 -27.72 11.38 11.88
N GLY A 284 -26.83 12.10 11.18
CA GLY A 284 -25.56 11.62 10.58
C GLY A 284 -24.48 11.08 11.54
N SER A 285 -24.88 10.31 12.55
CA SER A 285 -24.06 9.60 13.53
C SER A 285 -23.72 8.16 13.14
N GLN A 286 -24.49 7.53 12.25
CA GLN A 286 -24.24 6.14 11.84
C GLN A 286 -23.32 5.95 10.62
N LEU A 287 -22.90 7.03 9.94
CA LEU A 287 -22.28 6.93 8.61
C LEU A 287 -20.84 6.39 8.57
N LEU A 288 -20.16 6.29 9.71
CA LEU A 288 -18.92 5.55 9.90
C LEU A 288 -18.99 5.00 11.31
N ALA A 289 -19.38 3.73 11.43
CA ALA A 289 -19.80 3.06 12.67
C ALA A 289 -19.09 3.60 13.92
N SER A 290 -19.83 4.40 14.68
CA SER A 290 -19.49 4.75 16.05
C SER A 290 -19.76 3.53 16.94
N HIS A 291 -18.82 2.60 17.00
CA HIS A 291 -18.78 1.62 18.08
C HIS A 291 -17.35 1.43 18.60
N ARG A 292 -17.25 1.60 19.92
CA ARG A 292 -16.09 1.45 20.81
C ARG A 292 -14.89 0.72 20.18
N SER A 293 -13.80 1.44 19.95
CA SER A 293 -12.49 0.83 19.73
C SER A 293 -11.94 0.29 21.05
N ASP A 294 -11.92 -1.04 21.19
CA ASP A 294 -11.19 -1.67 22.28
C ASP A 294 -9.68 -1.50 22.08
N LEU A 295 -9.00 -1.07 23.15
CA LEU A 295 -7.55 -0.89 23.26
C LEU A 295 -6.71 -2.09 22.80
N SER A 296 -7.27 -3.30 22.80
CA SER A 296 -6.59 -4.54 22.40
C SER A 296 -6.37 -4.69 20.89
N LYS A 297 -7.15 -3.99 20.04
CA LYS A 297 -7.06 -4.16 18.57
C LYS A 297 -5.89 -3.44 17.91
N ALA A 298 -5.37 -2.37 18.51
CA ALA A 298 -4.24 -1.62 17.94
C ALA A 298 -2.94 -2.45 17.93
N SER A 299 -2.69 -3.21 19.01
CA SER A 299 -1.51 -4.11 19.10
C SER A 299 -1.64 -5.30 18.14
N GLY A 300 -2.84 -5.89 18.01
CA GLY A 300 -3.09 -6.98 17.07
C GLY A 300 -3.05 -6.54 15.60
N SER A 301 -3.41 -5.29 15.30
CA SER A 301 -3.32 -4.76 13.92
C SER A 301 -1.87 -4.60 13.45
N MET A 302 -0.93 -4.30 14.36
CA MET A 302 0.47 -4.08 14.00
C MET A 302 1.17 -5.42 13.67
N THR A 303 0.91 -6.47 14.45
CA THR A 303 1.46 -7.80 14.18
C THR A 303 0.98 -8.38 12.85
N VAL A 304 -0.31 -8.18 12.53
CA VAL A 304 -0.89 -8.61 11.25
C VAL A 304 -0.26 -7.87 10.06
N ALA A 305 -0.01 -6.56 10.19
CA ALA A 305 0.64 -5.79 9.13
C ALA A 305 2.08 -6.24 8.88
N ASN A 306 2.80 -6.64 9.93
CA ASN A 306 4.18 -7.12 9.80
C ASN A 306 4.25 -8.49 9.14
N GLU A 307 3.36 -9.40 9.53
CA GLU A 307 3.24 -10.70 8.86
C GLU A 307 2.86 -10.53 7.40
N ALA A 308 1.93 -9.61 7.09
CA ALA A 308 1.58 -9.27 5.72
C ALA A 308 2.81 -8.76 4.96
N LEU A 309 3.56 -7.79 5.51
CA LEU A 309 4.73 -7.22 4.85
C LEU A 309 5.83 -8.27 4.60
N LEU A 310 6.06 -9.20 5.54
CA LEU A 310 7.02 -10.29 5.37
C LEU A 310 6.64 -11.26 4.24
N ARG A 311 5.36 -11.34 3.84
CA ARG A 311 4.94 -12.13 2.66
C ARG A 311 5.44 -11.54 1.35
N ALA A 312 5.98 -10.33 1.32
CA ALA A 312 6.61 -9.74 0.14
C ALA A 312 7.91 -10.45 -0.29
N ILE A 313 8.56 -11.16 0.63
CA ILE A 313 9.85 -11.81 0.40
C ILE A 313 9.79 -13.29 0.70
N ILE A 314 10.72 -14.02 0.09
CA ILE A 314 11.06 -15.40 0.44
C ILE A 314 12.52 -15.48 0.86
N ILE A 315 12.81 -16.31 1.86
CA ILE A 315 14.18 -16.65 2.24
C ILE A 315 14.50 -18.01 1.62
N THR A 316 15.49 -18.01 0.75
CA THR A 316 15.93 -19.21 0.02
C THR A 316 16.63 -20.20 0.96
N ASN A 317 16.67 -21.48 0.56
CA ASN A 317 17.41 -22.50 1.31
C ASN A 317 18.91 -22.19 1.38
N ASP A 318 19.62 -22.72 2.37
CA ASP A 318 21.09 -22.63 2.43
C ASP A 318 21.70 -23.21 1.13
N ARG A 319 22.59 -22.45 0.48
CA ARG A 319 23.33 -22.86 -0.73
C ARG A 319 23.99 -24.24 -0.60
N ARG A 320 24.39 -24.65 0.61
CA ARG A 320 24.95 -25.99 0.85
C ARG A 320 23.94 -27.09 0.53
N ILE A 321 22.66 -26.88 0.86
CA ILE A 321 21.58 -27.83 0.53
C ILE A 321 21.36 -27.90 -0.97
N ASP A 322 21.36 -26.76 -1.65
CA ASP A 322 21.24 -26.69 -3.11
C ASP A 322 22.40 -27.43 -3.80
N ALA A 323 23.63 -27.27 -3.30
CA ALA A 323 24.81 -27.96 -3.81
C ALA A 323 24.76 -29.48 -3.61
N ILE A 324 24.33 -29.94 -2.43
CA ILE A 324 24.14 -31.36 -2.13
C ILE A 324 23.08 -31.99 -3.05
N ARG A 325 21.97 -31.27 -3.27
CA ARG A 325 20.87 -31.72 -4.14
C ARG A 325 21.18 -31.58 -5.62
N ARG A 326 22.22 -30.84 -6.01
CA ARG A 326 22.53 -30.45 -7.40
C ARG A 326 21.34 -29.80 -8.10
N SER A 327 20.52 -29.07 -7.34
CA SER A 327 19.30 -28.41 -7.80
C SER A 327 19.02 -27.22 -6.89
N THR A 328 18.60 -26.11 -7.46
CA THR A 328 18.22 -24.90 -6.71
C THR A 328 16.91 -24.35 -7.24
N GLN A 329 16.12 -23.75 -6.35
CA GLN A 329 14.90 -22.99 -6.67
C GLN A 329 15.16 -21.48 -6.66
N ARG A 330 16.42 -21.06 -6.48
CA ARG A 330 16.80 -19.65 -6.54
C ARG A 330 16.57 -19.11 -7.93
N THR A 331 16.00 -17.92 -8.00
CA THR A 331 15.80 -17.19 -9.24
C THR A 331 16.81 -16.06 -9.40
N VAL A 332 17.46 -15.63 -8.32
CA VAL A 332 18.42 -14.53 -8.33
C VAL A 332 19.83 -15.03 -7.98
N PHE A 333 20.78 -14.77 -8.89
CA PHE A 333 22.18 -15.13 -8.74
C PHE A 333 23.06 -13.89 -8.75
N TYR A 334 24.01 -13.84 -7.82
CA TYR A 334 24.95 -12.73 -7.69
C TYR A 334 26.33 -13.13 -8.18
N CYS A 335 26.82 -12.39 -9.18
CA CYS A 335 28.14 -12.60 -9.79
C CYS A 335 29.05 -11.40 -9.50
N ARG A 336 30.26 -11.67 -9.00
CA ARG A 336 31.30 -10.64 -8.86
C ARG A 336 32.27 -10.71 -10.03
N VAL A 337 32.41 -9.61 -10.76
CA VAL A 337 33.31 -9.51 -11.92
C VAL A 337 34.64 -8.91 -11.48
N TYR A 338 35.71 -9.71 -11.53
CA TYR A 338 37.08 -9.28 -11.19
C TYR A 338 37.94 -9.13 -12.45
N GLY A 339 38.98 -8.30 -12.36
CA GLY A 339 39.92 -8.07 -13.47
C GLY A 339 40.73 -6.79 -13.30
N ALA A 340 41.81 -6.65 -14.09
CA ALA A 340 42.68 -5.48 -14.05
C ALA A 340 41.98 -4.19 -14.52
N ARG A 341 42.65 -3.04 -14.40
CA ARG A 341 42.11 -1.76 -14.91
C ARG A 341 42.02 -1.82 -16.44
N LYS A 342 40.97 -1.22 -17.01
CA LYS A 342 40.72 -1.10 -18.47
C LYS A 342 40.50 -2.41 -19.25
N VAL A 343 40.24 -3.54 -18.58
CA VAL A 343 39.93 -4.83 -19.26
C VAL A 343 38.46 -4.97 -19.70
N GLY A 344 37.69 -3.88 -19.74
CA GLY A 344 36.30 -3.91 -20.22
C GLY A 344 35.24 -4.45 -19.24
N LYS A 345 35.53 -4.57 -17.94
CA LYS A 345 34.55 -5.05 -16.93
C LYS A 345 33.21 -4.31 -16.96
N VAL A 346 33.26 -2.99 -17.11
CA VAL A 346 32.07 -2.13 -17.18
C VAL A 346 31.28 -2.44 -18.45
N SER A 347 31.95 -2.63 -19.58
CA SER A 347 31.30 -3.00 -20.85
C SER A 347 30.60 -4.36 -20.79
N ILE A 348 31.13 -5.32 -20.03
CA ILE A 348 30.44 -6.61 -19.78
C ILE A 348 29.15 -6.37 -19.01
N ILE A 349 29.20 -5.57 -17.94
CA ILE A 349 28.03 -5.27 -17.10
C ILE A 349 26.96 -4.51 -17.90
N VAL A 350 27.35 -3.44 -18.60
CA VAL A 350 26.47 -2.66 -19.48
C VAL A 350 25.91 -3.52 -20.62
N GLY A 351 26.74 -4.41 -21.17
CA GLY A 351 26.34 -5.36 -22.22
C GLY A 351 25.26 -6.34 -21.75
N VAL A 352 25.31 -6.81 -20.50
CA VAL A 352 24.26 -7.68 -19.92
C VAL A 352 22.93 -6.91 -19.79
N PHE A 353 22.96 -5.64 -19.39
CA PHE A 353 21.78 -4.79 -19.36
C PHE A 353 21.18 -4.56 -20.76
N MET A 354 22.01 -4.38 -21.79
CA MET A 354 21.57 -4.28 -23.19
C MET A 354 21.09 -5.62 -23.79
N PHE A 355 21.69 -6.75 -23.42
CA PHE A 355 21.32 -8.06 -23.99
C PHE A 355 20.02 -8.63 -23.41
N CYS A 356 19.67 -8.32 -22.16
CA CYS A 356 18.34 -8.63 -21.63
C CYS A 356 17.20 -7.92 -22.37
N ILE A 357 17.47 -6.78 -23.03
CA ILE A 357 16.49 -6.07 -23.87
C ILE A 357 16.27 -6.81 -25.20
N LYS A 358 17.29 -7.48 -25.74
CA LYS A 358 17.25 -8.11 -27.08
C LYS A 358 16.83 -9.59 -27.10
N LEU A 359 16.73 -10.24 -25.95
CA LEU A 359 16.36 -11.66 -25.84
C LEU A 359 14.87 -11.88 -25.54
N LEU A 360 14.07 -10.81 -25.46
CA LEU A 360 12.62 -10.85 -25.20
C LEU A 360 11.79 -10.06 -26.23
N GLU A 361 12.42 -9.57 -27.31
CA GLU A 361 11.75 -9.27 -28.59
C GLU A 361 11.76 -10.54 -29.45
#